data_AF-A0A183KHL9-F1
#
_entry.id   AF-A0A183KHL9-F1
#
_cell.length_a   1.000
_cell.length_b   1.000
_cell.length_c   1.000
_cell.angle_alpha   90.00
_cell.angle_beta   90.00
_cell.angle_gamma   90.00
#
_symmetry.space_group_name_H-M   'P 1'
#
loop_
_entity.id
_entity.type
_entity.pdbx_description
1 polymer ?
#
loop_
_entity_poly.entity_id
_entity_poly.type
_entity_poly.pdbx_seq_one_letter_code
_entity_poly.pdbx_strand_id
1 'polypeptide(L)'
;MNKKTAMNNSRTRTKKVKARAEYTEANKQMKRSIIACKQKYMEELAAMAEKAAREGNMKQLYDTTKKLAGKYSKTEQRNRRVEYFEEILNRPAPLNLLAIKSAHTDLPIDDTPQTSEEIRMAIRQIKSGKAAGPDNIPVEALK
;
A
#
# COMPACT_ATOMS: atom_id res chain seq x y z
N MET A 1 -18.87 46.92 9.41
CA MET A 1 -18.76 45.56 9.99
C MET A 1 -17.57 44.83 9.35
N ASN A 2 -17.02 43.80 9.99
CA ASN A 2 -16.17 42.70 9.43
C ASN A 2 -14.69 42.59 9.86
N LYS A 3 -14.12 43.52 10.64
CA LYS A 3 -12.72 43.42 11.10
C LYS A 3 -12.49 42.24 12.09
N LYS A 4 -13.49 41.95 12.93
CA LYS A 4 -13.46 40.86 13.92
C LYS A 4 -13.52 39.46 13.29
N THR A 5 -14.31 39.30 12.21
CA THR A 5 -14.42 38.05 11.44
C THR A 5 -13.15 37.75 10.63
N ALA A 6 -12.53 38.78 10.05
CA ALA A 6 -11.24 38.63 9.35
C ALA A 6 -10.09 38.19 10.29
N MET A 7 -10.01 38.79 11.49
CA MET A 7 -9.04 38.40 12.51
C MET A 7 -9.26 36.97 13.04
N ASN A 8 -10.51 36.53 13.17
CA ASN A 8 -10.82 35.16 13.57
C ASN A 8 -10.32 34.14 12.53
N ASN A 9 -10.61 34.40 11.26
CA ASN A 9 -10.21 33.51 10.18
C ASN A 9 -8.67 33.41 10.07
N SER A 10 -7.96 34.53 10.16
CA SER A 10 -6.48 34.53 10.13
C SER A 10 -5.88 33.75 11.30
N ARG A 11 -6.42 33.92 12.52
CA ARG A 11 -5.98 33.16 13.71
C ARG A 11 -6.22 31.65 13.55
N THR A 12 -7.34 31.27 12.94
CA THR A 12 -7.67 29.86 12.65
C THR A 12 -6.74 29.26 11.60
N ARG A 13 -6.43 30.01 10.53
CA ARG A 13 -5.47 29.60 9.50
C ARG A 13 -4.06 29.43 10.07
N THR A 14 -3.60 30.33 10.92
CA THR A 14 -2.28 30.21 11.59
C THR A 14 -2.21 28.97 12.48
N LYS A 15 -3.26 28.67 13.25
CA LYS A 15 -3.33 27.44 14.06
C LYS A 15 -3.23 26.17 13.19
N LYS A 16 -3.94 26.13 12.05
CA LYS A 16 -3.86 24.99 11.11
C LYS A 16 -2.46 24.82 10.50
N VAL A 17 -1.79 25.92 10.16
CA VAL A 17 -0.41 25.87 9.64
C VAL A 17 0.55 25.34 10.69
N LYS A 18 0.45 25.80 11.95
CA LYS A 18 1.26 25.29 13.06
C LYS A 18 1.05 23.79 13.30
N ALA A 19 -0.20 23.35 13.40
CA ALA A 19 -0.52 21.94 13.59
C ALA A 19 0.03 21.06 12.45
N ARG A 20 -0.03 21.53 11.20
CA ARG A 20 0.53 20.80 10.05
C ARG A 20 2.06 20.72 10.12
N ALA A 21 2.73 21.79 10.56
CA ALA A 21 4.18 21.80 10.75
C ALA A 21 4.60 20.84 11.88
N GLU A 22 3.92 20.88 13.03
CA GLU A 22 4.14 19.97 14.15
C GLU A 22 3.95 18.50 13.74
N TYR A 23 2.86 18.20 13.00
CA TYR A 23 2.62 16.87 12.47
C TYR A 23 3.75 16.38 11.54
N THR A 24 4.25 17.27 10.68
CA THR A 24 5.32 16.93 9.74
C THR A 24 6.63 16.61 10.47
N GLU A 25 6.97 17.40 11.48
CA GLU A 25 8.20 17.20 12.27
C GLU A 25 8.09 15.95 13.15
N ALA A 26 6.95 15.72 13.80
CA ALA A 26 6.70 14.51 14.58
C ALA A 26 6.79 13.24 13.72
N ASN A 27 6.23 13.26 12.50
CA ASN A 27 6.31 12.14 11.57
C ASN A 27 7.76 11.88 11.13
N LYS A 28 8.54 12.93 10.88
CA LYS A 28 9.97 12.81 10.56
C LYS A 28 10.78 12.20 11.71
N GLN A 29 10.52 12.63 12.94
CA GLN A 29 11.17 12.08 14.13
C GLN A 29 10.79 10.61 14.35
N MET A 30 9.51 10.27 14.16
CA MET A 30 9.03 8.88 14.25
C MET A 30 9.70 7.98 13.20
N LYS A 31 9.84 8.43 11.95
CA LYS A 31 10.57 7.66 10.92
C LYS A 31 12.03 7.43 11.32
N ARG A 32 12.71 8.46 11.86
CA ARG A 32 14.09 8.35 12.35
C ARG A 32 14.21 7.37 13.53
N SER A 33 13.29 7.42 14.48
CA SER A 33 13.32 6.53 15.66
C SER A 33 13.06 5.07 15.28
N ILE A 34 12.18 4.80 14.29
CA ILE A 34 11.95 3.45 13.76
C ILE A 34 13.23 2.89 13.14
N ILE A 35 13.95 3.70 12.34
CA ILE A 35 15.22 3.29 11.73
C ILE A 35 16.27 3.00 12.81
N ALA A 36 16.42 3.89 13.80
CA ALA A 36 17.37 3.73 14.88
C ALA A 36 17.06 2.51 15.76
N CYS A 37 15.78 2.27 16.08
CA CYS A 37 15.33 1.11 16.85
C CYS A 37 15.65 -0.20 16.11
N LYS A 38 15.39 -0.24 14.79
CA LYS A 38 15.75 -1.38 13.95
C LYS A 38 17.25 -1.65 13.95
N GLN A 39 18.07 -0.60 13.89
CA GLN A 39 19.52 -0.73 13.92
C GLN A 39 20.03 -1.26 15.27
N LYS A 40 19.57 -0.69 16.39
CA LYS A 40 19.89 -1.19 17.74
C LYS A 40 19.57 -2.67 17.92
N TYR A 41 18.39 -3.08 17.46
CA TYR A 41 18.00 -4.49 17.50
C TYR A 41 18.94 -5.39 16.69
N MET A 42 19.46 -4.94 15.55
CA MET A 42 20.43 -5.71 14.75
C MET A 42 21.80 -5.77 15.45
N GLU A 43 22.25 -4.68 16.06
CA GLU A 43 23.48 -4.63 16.85
C GLU A 43 23.42 -5.56 18.07
N GLU A 44 22.30 -5.60 18.79
CA GLU A 44 22.09 -6.53 19.91
C GLU A 44 22.16 -8.00 19.48
N LEU A 45 21.57 -8.35 18.33
CA LEU A 45 21.68 -9.70 17.77
C LEU A 45 23.12 -10.03 17.37
N ALA A 46 23.85 -9.08 16.78
CA ALA A 46 25.25 -9.27 16.43
C ALA A 46 26.12 -9.49 17.67
N ALA A 47 25.92 -8.69 18.72
CA ALA A 47 26.61 -8.84 19.99
C ALA A 47 26.31 -10.19 20.66
N MET A 48 25.05 -10.66 20.61
CA MET A 48 24.67 -11.98 21.09
C MET A 48 25.35 -13.11 20.32
N ALA A 49 25.44 -12.99 18.99
CA ALA A 49 26.13 -13.97 18.16
C ALA A 49 27.63 -14.02 18.48
N GLU A 50 28.27 -12.86 18.64
CA GLU A 50 29.69 -12.78 19.00
C GLU A 50 29.95 -13.40 20.38
N LYS A 51 29.11 -13.11 21.37
CA LYS A 51 29.22 -13.73 22.70
C LYS A 51 29.09 -15.25 22.62
N ALA A 52 28.09 -15.76 21.90
CA ALA A 52 27.90 -17.20 21.73
C ALA A 52 29.09 -17.88 21.02
N ALA A 53 29.74 -17.18 20.07
CA ALA A 53 30.96 -17.67 19.42
C ALA A 53 32.10 -17.83 20.43
N ARG A 54 32.33 -16.82 21.29
CA ARG A 54 33.37 -16.86 22.31
C ARG A 54 33.13 -17.95 23.36
N GLU A 55 31.87 -18.19 23.70
CA GLU A 55 31.46 -19.22 24.68
C GLU A 55 31.39 -20.64 24.07
N GLY A 56 31.58 -20.80 22.75
CA GLY A 56 31.46 -22.08 22.07
C GLY A 56 30.02 -22.62 21.96
N ASN A 57 29.01 -21.79 22.20
CA ASN A 57 27.60 -22.18 22.12
C ASN A 57 27.10 -22.16 20.65
N MET A 58 27.43 -23.21 19.91
CA MET A 58 27.15 -23.32 18.47
C MET A 58 25.65 -23.28 18.14
N LYS A 59 24.78 -23.82 19.01
CA LYS A 59 23.33 -23.80 18.80
C LYS A 59 22.80 -22.36 18.79
N GLN A 60 23.16 -21.57 19.81
CA GLN A 60 22.72 -20.18 19.93
C GLN A 60 23.32 -19.29 18.84
N LEU A 61 24.58 -19.55 18.45
CA LEU A 61 25.23 -18.86 17.33
C LEU A 61 24.46 -19.08 16.02
N TYR A 62 24.13 -20.32 15.70
CA TYR A 62 23.38 -20.66 14.48
C TYR A 62 21.99 -20.03 14.48
N ASP A 63 21.22 -20.15 15.57
CA ASP A 63 19.87 -19.61 15.67
C ASP A 63 19.85 -18.07 15.54
N THR A 64 20.83 -17.39 16.13
CA THR A 64 20.96 -15.93 16.07
C THR A 64 21.37 -15.45 14.68
N THR A 65 22.31 -16.15 14.04
CA THR A 65 22.75 -15.87 12.66
C THR A 65 21.62 -16.09 11.66
N LYS A 66 20.84 -17.16 11.83
CA LYS A 66 19.65 -17.44 11.01
C LYS A 66 18.58 -16.35 11.16
N LYS A 67 18.37 -15.81 12.38
CA LYS A 67 17.48 -14.66 12.63
C LYS A 67 18.00 -13.37 11.96
N LEU A 68 19.30 -13.13 11.98
CA LEU A 68 19.93 -12.01 11.27
C LEU A 68 19.70 -12.13 9.75
N ALA A 69 20.05 -13.26 9.15
CA ALA A 69 19.92 -13.49 7.71
C ALA A 69 18.46 -13.49 7.22
N GLY A 70 17.56 -14.14 7.97
CA GLY A 70 16.13 -14.23 7.62
C GLY A 70 15.38 -12.89 7.67
N LYS A 71 15.90 -11.88 8.37
CA LYS A 71 15.33 -10.53 8.34
C LYS A 71 15.60 -9.82 7.01
N TYR A 72 16.76 -10.01 6.37
CA TYR A 72 17.10 -9.28 5.14
C TYR A 72 16.20 -9.67 3.95
N SER A 73 15.90 -10.96 3.76
CA SER A 73 15.09 -11.41 2.61
C SER A 73 13.62 -10.95 2.65
N LYS A 74 12.99 -10.90 3.83
CA LYS A 74 11.61 -10.38 3.98
C LYS A 74 11.55 -8.85 3.99
N THR A 75 12.62 -8.17 4.41
CA THR A 75 12.62 -6.72 4.56
C THR A 75 12.83 -6.02 3.22
N GLU A 76 13.62 -6.59 2.30
CA GLU A 76 13.80 -6.05 0.95
C GLU A 76 12.47 -5.98 0.15
N GLN A 77 11.67 -7.05 0.20
CA GLN A 77 10.38 -7.10 -0.50
C GLN A 77 9.37 -6.12 0.10
N ARG A 78 9.41 -5.91 1.44
CA ARG A 78 8.59 -4.89 2.11
C ARG A 78 9.08 -3.48 1.82
N ASN A 79 10.39 -3.25 1.77
CA ASN A 79 10.96 -1.94 1.47
C ASN A 79 10.61 -1.49 0.06
N ARG A 80 10.70 -2.38 -0.95
CA ARG A 80 10.20 -2.08 -2.31
C ARG A 80 8.74 -1.69 -2.33
N ARG A 81 7.89 -2.37 -1.54
CA ARG A 81 6.48 -2.00 -1.40
C ARG A 81 6.29 -0.65 -0.74
N VAL A 82 7.02 -0.37 0.34
CA VAL A 82 6.92 0.91 1.06
C VAL A 82 7.38 2.08 0.19
N GLU A 83 8.46 1.93 -0.56
CA GLU A 83 8.92 2.95 -1.52
C GLU A 83 7.89 3.21 -2.62
N TYR A 84 7.35 2.15 -3.23
CA TYR A 84 6.28 2.25 -4.21
C TYR A 84 5.04 2.96 -3.66
N PHE A 85 4.62 2.65 -2.43
CA PHE A 85 3.48 3.30 -1.80
C PHE A 85 3.76 4.75 -1.40
N GLU A 86 4.95 5.08 -0.88
CA GLU A 86 5.34 6.46 -0.58
C GLU A 86 5.45 7.30 -1.85
N GLU A 87 5.93 6.74 -2.97
CA GLU A 87 5.93 7.42 -4.27
C GLU A 87 4.51 7.76 -4.74
N ILE A 88 3.59 6.80 -4.64
CA ILE A 88 2.18 7.00 -5.03
C ILE A 88 1.48 8.02 -4.12
N LEU A 89 1.65 7.90 -2.80
CA LEU A 89 0.92 8.72 -1.82
C LEU A 89 1.43 10.15 -1.72
N ASN A 90 2.72 10.39 -2.03
CA ASN A 90 3.30 11.73 -2.01
C ASN A 90 3.40 12.38 -3.40
N ARG A 91 2.92 11.71 -4.46
CA ARG A 91 2.89 12.28 -5.81
C ARG A 91 2.02 13.54 -5.81
N PRO A 92 2.56 14.73 -6.15
CA PRO A 92 1.74 15.92 -6.26
C PRO A 92 0.73 15.76 -7.39
N ALA A 93 -0.47 16.33 -7.22
CA ALA A 93 -1.48 16.33 -8.27
C ALA A 93 -0.87 16.95 -9.54
N PRO A 94 -1.00 16.30 -10.71
CA PRO A 94 -0.44 16.83 -11.94
C PRO A 94 -1.02 18.22 -12.22
N LEU A 95 -0.14 19.22 -12.36
CA LEU A 95 -0.52 20.63 -12.54
C LEU A 95 -1.20 20.91 -13.89
N ASN A 96 -1.05 20.00 -14.83
CA ASN A 96 -1.63 20.09 -16.15
C ASN A 96 -2.78 19.09 -16.19
N LEU A 97 -3.95 19.51 -15.70
CA LEU A 97 -5.22 18.86 -16.03
C LEU A 97 -5.30 18.91 -17.56
N LEU A 98 -4.95 17.81 -18.22
CA LEU A 98 -4.99 17.69 -19.66
C LEU A 98 -6.42 18.04 -20.07
N ALA A 99 -6.59 19.22 -20.66
CA ALA A 99 -7.83 19.62 -21.30
C ALA A 99 -7.98 18.77 -22.56
N ILE A 100 -8.30 17.50 -22.37
CA ILE A 100 -8.85 16.67 -23.42
C ILE A 100 -10.16 17.37 -23.77
N LYS A 101 -10.19 18.07 -24.91
CA LYS A 101 -11.47 18.48 -25.51
C LYS A 101 -12.29 17.20 -25.58
N SER A 102 -13.37 17.15 -24.79
CA SER A 102 -14.31 16.05 -24.84
C SER A 102 -14.84 15.98 -26.27
N ALA A 103 -14.28 15.09 -27.07
CA ALA A 103 -14.95 14.61 -28.25
C ALA A 103 -15.99 13.63 -27.73
N HIS A 104 -17.15 14.17 -27.31
CA HIS A 104 -18.38 13.39 -27.22
C HIS A 104 -18.69 12.91 -28.63
N THR A 105 -18.00 11.84 -29.01
CA THR A 105 -18.43 10.98 -30.09
C THR A 105 -19.50 10.13 -29.44
N ASP A 106 -20.76 10.42 -29.75
CA ASP A 106 -21.89 9.56 -29.45
C ASP A 106 -21.72 8.26 -30.26
N LEU A 107 -20.82 7.40 -29.78
CA LEU A 107 -20.87 5.99 -30.13
C LEU A 107 -22.04 5.41 -29.35
N PRO A 108 -23.00 4.75 -30.01
CA PRO A 108 -24.07 4.04 -29.31
C PRO A 108 -23.46 2.81 -28.66
N ILE A 109 -22.79 3.02 -27.53
CA ILE A 109 -22.50 1.95 -26.59
C ILE A 109 -23.83 1.74 -25.87
N ASP A 110 -24.47 0.61 -26.14
CA ASP A 110 -25.63 0.16 -25.40
C ASP A 110 -25.19 -0.11 -23.95
N ASP A 111 -25.26 0.94 -23.13
CA ASP A 111 -24.99 0.94 -21.70
C ASP A 111 -26.14 0.27 -20.92
N THR A 112 -26.68 -0.84 -21.44
CA THR A 112 -27.62 -1.68 -20.71
C THR A 112 -26.93 -2.09 -19.41
N PRO A 113 -27.43 -1.67 -18.23
CA PRO A 113 -26.80 -2.01 -16.97
C PRO A 113 -26.96 -3.51 -16.80
N GLN A 114 -25.89 -4.28 -17.02
CA GLN A 114 -25.93 -5.72 -16.83
C GLN A 114 -26.34 -5.97 -15.38
N THR A 115 -27.57 -6.46 -15.20
CA THR A 115 -28.19 -6.44 -13.88
C THR A 115 -27.44 -7.41 -12.99
N SER A 116 -27.26 -7.05 -11.72
CA SER A 116 -26.53 -7.89 -10.76
C SER A 116 -27.14 -9.29 -10.62
N GLU A 117 -28.42 -9.44 -10.96
CA GLU A 117 -29.12 -10.72 -11.01
C GLU A 117 -28.69 -11.58 -12.21
N GLU A 118 -28.53 -11.00 -13.39
CA GLU A 118 -28.00 -11.68 -14.58
C GLU A 118 -26.58 -12.19 -14.36
N ILE A 119 -25.72 -11.35 -13.76
CA ILE A 119 -24.34 -11.72 -13.42
C ILE A 119 -24.35 -12.89 -12.43
N ARG A 120 -25.21 -12.84 -11.41
CA ARG A 120 -25.34 -13.91 -10.40
C ARG A 120 -25.88 -15.20 -11.02
N MET A 121 -26.83 -15.13 -11.94
CA MET A 121 -27.38 -16.29 -12.63
C MET A 121 -26.35 -16.92 -13.57
N ALA A 122 -25.61 -16.14 -14.34
CA ALA A 122 -24.54 -16.63 -15.22
C ALA A 122 -23.45 -17.38 -14.44
N ILE A 123 -22.99 -16.81 -13.31
CA ILE A 123 -22.01 -17.47 -12.43
C ILE A 123 -22.56 -18.80 -11.88
N ARG A 124 -23.85 -18.87 -11.54
CA ARG A 124 -24.48 -20.12 -11.09
C ARG A 124 -24.51 -21.18 -12.20
N GLN A 125 -24.73 -20.80 -13.46
CA GLN A 125 -24.74 -21.74 -14.59
C GLN A 125 -23.33 -22.25 -14.94
N ILE A 126 -22.31 -21.39 -14.84
CA ILE A 126 -20.91 -21.79 -15.03
C ILE A 126 -20.50 -22.79 -13.94
N LYS A 127 -20.91 -22.55 -12.69
CA LYS A 127 -20.61 -23.45 -11.56
C LYS A 127 -21.39 -24.77 -11.58
N SER A 128 -22.56 -24.80 -12.23
CA SER A 128 -23.36 -26.03 -12.37
C SER A 128 -22.95 -26.88 -13.57
N GLY A 129 -21.96 -26.45 -14.36
CA GLY A 129 -21.49 -27.15 -15.57
C GLY A 129 -22.49 -27.12 -16.73
N LYS A 130 -23.59 -26.37 -16.62
CA LYS A 130 -24.64 -26.32 -17.65
C LYS A 130 -24.39 -25.28 -18.74
N ALA A 131 -23.38 -24.43 -18.58
CA ALA A 131 -23.06 -23.39 -19.55
C ALA A 131 -22.20 -23.96 -20.69
N ALA A 132 -22.71 -23.90 -21.91
CA ALA A 132 -21.90 -24.16 -23.11
C ALA A 132 -20.83 -23.05 -23.24
N GLY A 133 -19.63 -23.42 -23.68
CA GLY A 133 -18.58 -22.44 -23.95
C GLY A 133 -18.97 -21.45 -25.06
N PRO A 134 -18.17 -20.40 -25.31
CA PRO A 134 -18.44 -19.42 -26.37
C PRO A 134 -18.58 -20.05 -27.77
N ASP A 135 -18.02 -21.25 -27.95
CA ASP A 135 -18.13 -22.06 -29.19
C ASP A 135 -19.37 -22.97 -29.23
N ASN A 136 -20.31 -22.82 -28.28
CA ASN A 136 -21.53 -23.65 -28.10
C ASN A 136 -21.29 -25.15 -27.85
N ILE A 137 -20.08 -25.54 -27.44
CA ILE A 137 -19.79 -26.94 -27.13
C ILE A 137 -20.28 -27.25 -25.70
N PRO A 138 -21.23 -28.19 -25.51
CA PRO A 138 -21.69 -28.58 -24.18
C PRO A 138 -20.59 -29.38 -23.46
N VAL A 139 -20.45 -29.17 -22.15
CA VAL A 139 -19.39 -29.82 -21.33
C VAL A 139 -19.44 -31.35 -21.38
N GLU A 140 -20.62 -31.91 -21.70
CA GLU A 140 -20.88 -33.35 -21.86
C GLU A 140 -20.12 -33.97 -23.06
N ALA A 141 -19.69 -33.15 -24.02
CA ALA A 141 -18.92 -33.58 -25.18
C ALA A 141 -17.40 -33.71 -24.91
N LEU A 142 -16.92 -33.33 -23.72
CA LEU A 142 -15.50 -33.42 -23.31
C LEU A 142 -15.18 -34.69 -22.50
N LYS A 143 -16.03 -35.71 -22.57
CA LYS A 143 -15.91 -36.98 -21.83
C LYS A 143 -15.36 -38.12 -22.69
#